data_AF-A0A7X7ABT9-F1
#
_entry.id   AF-A0A7X7ABT9-F1
#
_cell.length_a   1.000
_cell.length_b   1.000
_cell.length_c   1.000
_cell.angle_alpha   90.00
_cell.angle_beta   90.00
_cell.angle_gamma   90.00
#
_symmetry.space_group_name_H-M   'P 1'
#
loop_
_entity.id
_entity.type
_entity.pdbx_description
1 polymer ?
#
loop_
_entity_poly.entity_id
_entity_poly.type
_entity_poly.pdbx_seq_one_letter_code
_entity_poly.pdbx_strand_id
1 'polypeptide(L)'
;MMKNLFDIDYFDLASRPLEEIKEWFKVKEEGHSEESAAGVREEYGDNEIDYGTDKPLWKIVVEAYFTPFTLVLFALALVSFLTDFIFVPVEDQE
;
A
#
# COMPACT_ATOMS: atom_id res chain seq x y z
N MET A 1 19.33 26.58 -3.25
CA MET A 1 17.94 26.42 -3.71
C MET A 1 17.56 24.97 -3.43
N MET A 2 16.75 24.74 -2.40
CA MET A 2 16.29 23.41 -1.98
C MET A 2 15.50 22.80 -3.15
N LYS A 3 15.95 21.67 -3.69
CA LYS A 3 15.35 21.05 -4.88
C LYS A 3 14.57 19.77 -4.57
N ASN A 4 14.75 19.18 -3.39
CA ASN A 4 14.01 18.00 -2.92
C ASN A 4 14.04 17.89 -1.39
N LEU A 5 12.88 17.70 -0.77
CA LEU A 5 12.76 17.36 0.66
C LEU A 5 13.35 15.96 0.96
N PHE A 6 13.37 15.09 -0.04
CA PHE A 6 13.75 13.68 0.07
C PHE A 6 15.26 13.42 0.13
N ASP A 7 16.10 14.44 -0.14
CA ASP A 7 17.57 14.34 -0.09
C ASP A 7 18.15 14.88 1.23
N ILE A 8 17.30 15.22 2.20
CA ILE A 8 17.72 15.82 3.46
C ILE A 8 18.15 14.72 4.43
N ASP A 9 19.38 14.80 4.92
CA ASP A 9 19.81 14.04 6.09
C ASP A 9 19.13 14.64 7.34
N TYR A 10 18.18 13.89 7.91
CA TYR A 10 17.46 14.31 9.12
C TYR A 10 18.38 14.55 10.31
N PHE A 11 19.50 13.82 10.40
CA PHE A 11 20.46 13.98 11.49
C PHE A 11 21.24 15.29 11.34
N ASP A 12 21.66 15.63 10.12
CA ASP A 12 22.27 16.93 9.83
C ASP A 12 21.29 18.06 10.16
N LEU A 13 20.05 17.95 9.68
CA LEU A 13 19.01 18.97 9.91
C LEU A 13 18.74 19.21 11.40
N ALA A 14 18.58 18.14 12.19
CA ALA A 14 18.29 18.24 13.61
C ALA A 14 19.47 18.80 14.44
N SER A 15 20.68 18.76 13.89
CA SER A 15 21.90 19.26 14.53
C SER A 15 22.18 20.74 14.23
N ARG A 16 21.40 21.38 13.35
CA ARG A 16 21.63 22.77 12.92
C ARG A 16 21.04 23.82 13.89
N PRO A 17 21.61 25.04 13.91
CA PRO A 17 21.01 26.17 14.60
C PRO A 17 19.61 26.53 14.08
N LEU A 18 18.77 27.06 14.98
CA LEU A 18 17.38 27.40 14.67
C LEU A 18 17.28 28.45 13.55
N GLU A 19 18.20 29.39 13.52
CA GLU A 19 18.26 30.49 12.55
C GLU A 19 18.47 29.96 11.11
N GLU A 20 19.34 28.97 10.94
CA GLU A 20 19.57 28.32 9.64
C GLU A 20 18.32 27.55 9.19
N ILE A 21 17.67 26.82 10.11
CA ILE A 21 16.45 26.06 9.82
C ILE A 21 15.31 27.02 9.40
N LYS A 22 15.16 28.15 10.12
CA LYS A 22 14.16 29.18 9.80
C LYS A 22 14.38 29.77 8.41
N GLU A 23 15.62 30.04 8.02
CA GLU A 23 15.96 30.54 6.69
C GLU A 23 15.64 29.51 5.59
N TRP A 24 15.98 28.24 5.82
CA TRP A 24 15.75 27.16 4.87
C TRP A 24 14.28 26.92 4.56
N PHE A 25 13.44 26.87 5.60
CA PHE A 25 12.00 26.67 5.47
C PHE A 25 11.21 27.98 5.34
N LYS A 26 11.91 29.14 5.33
CA LYS A 26 11.31 30.48 5.24
C LYS A 26 10.22 30.71 6.30
N VAL A 27 10.44 30.20 7.51
CA VAL A 27 9.52 30.29 8.64
C VAL A 27 9.64 31.68 9.28
N LYS A 28 8.50 32.31 9.56
CA LYS A 28 8.41 33.57 10.31
C LYS A 28 8.14 33.28 11.79
N GLU A 29 8.49 34.20 12.68
CA GLU A 29 8.20 34.07 14.12
C GLU A 29 6.70 33.94 14.40
N GLU A 30 5.87 34.60 13.59
CA GLU A 30 4.41 34.55 13.69
C GLU A 30 3.80 33.33 12.97
N GLY A 31 4.63 32.50 12.33
CA GLY A 31 4.22 31.37 11.50
C GLY A 31 3.87 31.76 10.06
N HIS A 32 3.41 30.77 9.29
CA HIS A 32 2.99 30.98 7.89
C HIS A 32 1.58 31.57 7.82
N SER A 33 1.36 32.45 6.84
CA SER A 33 0.00 32.86 6.44
C SER A 33 -0.73 31.68 5.78
N GLU A 34 -2.06 31.76 5.69
CA GLU A 34 -2.86 30.73 5.00
C GLU A 34 -2.42 30.51 3.55
N GLU A 35 -2.13 31.59 2.82
CA GLU A 35 -1.61 31.53 1.45
C GLU A 35 -0.25 30.81 1.39
N SER A 36 0.68 31.14 2.30
CA SER A 36 1.99 30.49 2.36
C SER A 36 1.86 29.01 2.75
N ALA A 37 0.94 28.68 3.66
CA ALA A 37 0.68 27.31 4.05
C ALA A 37 0.04 26.50 2.91
N ALA A 38 -0.83 27.11 2.10
CA ALA A 38 -1.40 26.49 0.92
C ALA A 38 -0.32 26.18 -0.12
N GLY A 39 0.59 27.12 -0.40
CA GLY A 39 1.71 26.89 -1.31
C GLY A 39 2.65 25.77 -0.85
N VAL A 40 2.89 25.65 0.46
CA VAL A 40 3.67 24.53 1.02
C VAL A 40 2.96 23.19 0.81
N ARG A 41 1.64 23.11 1.01
CA ARG A 41 0.87 21.87 0.74
C ARG A 41 0.80 21.52 -0.74
N GLU A 42 0.77 22.52 -1.62
CA GLU A 42 0.86 22.29 -3.07
C GLU A 42 2.22 21.71 -3.48
N GLU A 43 3.31 22.14 -2.84
CA GLU A 43 4.68 21.69 -3.14
C GLU A 43 5.02 20.33 -2.50
N TYR A 44 4.63 20.10 -1.25
CA TYR A 44 5.05 18.95 -0.45
C TYR A 44 3.95 17.93 -0.15
N GLY A 45 2.69 18.27 -0.46
CA GLY A 45 1.52 17.45 -0.16
C GLY A 45 0.94 17.70 1.24
N ASP A 46 -0.15 17.02 1.51
CA ASP A 46 -0.80 17.02 2.82
C ASP A 46 -0.02 16.17 3.83
N ASN A 47 -0.08 16.56 5.11
CA ASN A 47 0.54 15.80 6.19
C ASN A 47 -0.35 14.61 6.58
N GLU A 48 -0.42 13.62 5.69
CA GLU A 48 -1.15 12.37 5.90
C GLU A 48 -0.27 11.15 5.60
N ILE A 49 -0.51 10.08 6.34
CA ILE A 49 0.13 8.80 6.07
C ILE A 49 -0.72 8.09 5.02
N ASP A 50 -0.17 7.89 3.83
CA ASP A 50 -0.81 7.06 2.81
C ASP A 50 -0.74 5.59 3.24
N TYR A 51 -1.88 5.02 3.63
CA TYR A 51 -2.02 3.60 3.96
C TYR A 51 -2.06 2.70 2.70
N GLY A 52 -1.91 3.30 1.52
CA GLY A 52 -2.03 2.66 0.23
C GLY A 52 -3.49 2.37 -0.13
N THR A 53 -3.69 1.89 -1.35
CA THR A 53 -5.01 1.40 -1.77
C THR A 53 -5.31 0.06 -1.13
N ASP A 54 -6.47 -0.07 -0.49
CA ASP A 54 -6.97 -1.35 0.03
C ASP A 54 -6.95 -2.43 -1.06
N LYS A 55 -6.52 -3.64 -0.69
CA LYS A 55 -6.64 -4.80 -1.59
C LYS A 55 -8.13 -5.06 -1.84
N PRO A 56 -8.57 -5.27 -3.09
CA PRO A 56 -9.96 -5.60 -3.36
C PRO A 56 -10.32 -6.97 -2.73
N LEU A 57 -11.54 -7.11 -2.23
CA LEU A 57 -11.99 -8.28 -1.47
C LEU A 57 -11.72 -9.61 -2.19
N TRP A 58 -11.94 -9.68 -3.50
CA TRP A 58 -11.69 -10.89 -4.29
C TRP A 58 -10.21 -11.31 -4.26
N LYS A 59 -9.27 -10.35 -4.25
CA LYS A 59 -7.83 -10.63 -4.20
C LYS A 59 -7.43 -11.17 -2.83
N ILE A 60 -8.02 -10.64 -1.76
CA ILE A 60 -7.83 -11.14 -0.39
C ILE A 60 -8.30 -12.60 -0.29
N VAL A 61 -9.48 -12.91 -0.84
CA VAL A 61 -10.02 -14.27 -0.85
C VAL A 61 -9.10 -15.21 -1.64
N VAL A 62 -8.71 -14.84 -2.86
CA VAL A 62 -7.80 -15.67 -3.67
C VAL A 62 -6.47 -15.92 -2.95
N GLU A 63 -5.85 -14.89 -2.39
CA GLU A 63 -4.57 -15.01 -1.67
C GLU A 63 -4.69 -15.91 -0.43
N ALA A 64 -5.82 -15.87 0.29
CA ALA A 64 -6.05 -16.72 1.46
C ALA A 64 -6.29 -18.21 1.12
N TYR A 65 -6.91 -18.50 -0.03
CA TYR A 65 -7.28 -19.87 -0.42
C TYR A 65 -6.31 -20.55 -1.41
N PHE A 66 -5.33 -19.86 -1.98
CA PHE A 66 -4.30 -20.46 -2.85
C PHE A 66 -3.05 -20.90 -2.06
N THR A 67 -3.23 -21.85 -1.14
CA THR A 67 -2.15 -22.47 -0.35
C THR A 67 -1.73 -23.82 -0.93
N PRO A 68 -0.52 -24.33 -0.63
CA PRO A 68 -0.12 -25.68 -1.05
C PRO A 68 -1.11 -26.78 -0.64
N PHE A 69 -1.69 -26.67 0.56
CA PHE A 69 -2.68 -27.64 1.05
C PHE A 69 -4.00 -27.57 0.27
N THR A 70 -4.56 -26.37 0.09
CA THR A 70 -5.82 -26.20 -0.64
C THR A 70 -5.69 -26.55 -2.12
N LEU A 71 -4.53 -26.36 -2.74
CA LEU A 71 -4.27 -26.83 -4.11
C LEU A 71 -4.36 -28.35 -4.25
N VAL A 72 -3.86 -29.10 -3.26
CA VAL A 72 -4.02 -30.56 -3.23
C VAL A 72 -5.50 -30.94 -3.10
N LEU A 73 -6.26 -30.24 -2.25
CA LEU A 73 -7.71 -30.46 -2.12
C LEU A 73 -8.46 -30.18 -3.44
N PHE A 74 -8.12 -29.10 -4.15
CA PHE A 74 -8.70 -28.82 -5.46
C PHE A 74 -8.39 -29.92 -6.47
N ALA A 75 -7.17 -30.46 -6.48
CA ALA A 75 -6.81 -31.58 -7.35
C ALA A 75 -7.61 -32.84 -7.02
N LEU A 76 -7.76 -33.18 -5.74
CA LEU A 76 -8.55 -34.33 -5.30
C LEU A 76 -10.04 -34.15 -5.63
N ALA A 77 -10.60 -32.97 -5.37
CA ALA A 77 -11.99 -32.65 -5.70
C ALA A 77 -12.23 -32.71 -7.21
N LEU A 78 -11.27 -32.25 -8.02
CA LEU A 78 -11.33 -32.36 -9.47
C LEU A 78 -11.34 -33.84 -9.91
N VAL A 79 -10.43 -34.66 -9.38
CA VAL A 79 -10.38 -36.09 -9.71
C VAL A 79 -11.68 -36.79 -9.30
N SER A 80 -12.20 -36.54 -8.09
CA SER A 80 -13.50 -37.08 -7.65
C SER A 80 -14.65 -36.60 -8.54
N PHE A 81 -14.71 -35.32 -8.90
CA PHE A 81 -15.74 -34.83 -9.80
C PHE A 81 -15.69 -35.52 -11.18
N LEU A 82 -14.49 -35.69 -11.73
CA LEU A 82 -14.30 -36.38 -13.00
C LEU A 82 -14.79 -37.83 -12.92
N THR A 83 -14.44 -38.58 -11.87
CA THR A 83 -14.84 -39.99 -11.74
C THR A 83 -16.31 -40.16 -11.43
N ASP A 84 -16.85 -39.32 -10.56
CA ASP A 84 -18.17 -39.51 -9.96
C ASP A 84 -19.30 -38.93 -10.81
N PHE A 85 -18.99 -38.01 -11.73
CA PHE A 85 -20.01 -37.36 -12.59
C PHE A 85 -19.72 -37.48 -14.08
N ILE A 86 -18.46 -37.39 -14.51
CA ILE A 86 -18.13 -37.38 -15.95
C ILE A 86 -17.85 -38.77 -16.49
N PHE A 87 -17.11 -39.59 -15.75
CA PHE A 87 -16.69 -40.94 -16.18
C PHE A 87 -17.58 -42.08 -15.65
N VAL A 88 -18.78 -41.76 -15.16
CA VAL A 88 -19.71 -42.76 -14.64
C VAL A 88 -20.06 -43.79 -15.73
N PRO A 89 -19.85 -45.10 -15.48
CA PRO A 89 -20.25 -46.14 -16.42
C PRO A 89 -21.78 -46.22 -16.53
N VAL A 90 -22.28 -46.45 -17.75
CA VAL A 90 -23.72 -46.44 -18.10
C VAL A 90 -24.56 -47.45 -17.30
N GLU A 91 -23.94 -48.47 -16.73
CA GLU A 91 -24.60 -49.56 -16.01
C GLU A 91 -25.01 -49.18 -14.57
N ASP A 92 -24.42 -48.11 -14.00
CA ASP A 92 -24.77 -47.58 -12.67
C ASP A 92 -25.76 -46.39 -12.74
N GLN A 93 -26.34 -46.12 -13.92
CA GLN A 93 -27.40 -45.12 -14.09
C GLN A 93 -28.78 -45.75 -13.84
N GLU A 94 -29.12 -46.03 -12.58
CA GLU A 94 -30.52 -46.26 -12.13
C GLU A 94 -31.18 -44.98 -11.61
#